data_AF-A0A1S2VLY1-F1
#
_entry.id   AF-A0A1S2VLY1-F1
#
_cell.length_a   1.000
_cell.length_b   1.000
_cell.length_c   1.000
_cell.angle_alpha   90.00
_cell.angle_beta   90.00
_cell.angle_gamma   90.00
#
_symmetry.space_group_name_H-M   'P 1'
#
loop_
_entity.id
_entity.type
_entity.pdbx_description
1 polymer ?
#
loop_
_entity_poly.entity_id
_entity_poly.type
_entity_poly.pdbx_seq_one_letter_code
_entity_poly.pdbx_strand_id
1 'polypeptide(L)'
;MKFKIMAGTETYARINAIAAEIKRCQREAIAVTEELGGSGYYGEVLYVDTGITAITCEQPPAWPYKRVRKRGHGAAAYFPRNVKANQAILERIRRLPKVHQDQLNQAIGFVAHCVDDRYFFSFGLLTGKDFHLVSIDERADYTPLPDMSEITVSEYKQLREQGGEP
;
A
#
# COMPACT_ATOMS: atom_id res chain seq x y z
N MET A 1 -4.22 -10.92 -17.19
CA MET A 1 -3.65 -12.20 -16.72
C MET A 1 -3.89 -12.36 -15.22
N LYS A 2 -4.14 -13.58 -14.75
CA LYS A 2 -4.36 -13.89 -13.33
C LYS A 2 -3.43 -15.01 -12.91
N PHE A 3 -2.74 -14.84 -11.80
CA PHE A 3 -1.79 -15.82 -11.32
C PHE A 3 -2.06 -16.21 -9.86
N LYS A 4 -1.70 -17.44 -9.54
CA LYS A 4 -1.73 -18.02 -8.20
C LYS A 4 -0.31 -18.41 -7.81
N ILE A 5 0.09 -18.04 -6.61
CA ILE A 5 1.38 -18.38 -6.01
C ILE A 5 1.09 -19.20 -4.76
N MET A 6 1.54 -20.46 -4.72
CA MET A 6 1.26 -21.36 -3.60
C MET A 6 2.22 -21.14 -2.44
N ALA A 7 1.75 -21.41 -1.23
CA ALA A 7 2.60 -21.46 -0.04
C ALA A 7 3.77 -22.44 -0.22
N GLY A 8 4.91 -22.10 0.38
CA GLY A 8 6.15 -22.89 0.28
C GLY A 8 7.05 -22.54 -0.91
N THR A 9 6.63 -21.64 -1.79
CA THR A 9 7.46 -21.12 -2.88
C THR A 9 8.31 -19.91 -2.43
N GLU A 10 9.36 -19.59 -3.20
CA GLU A 10 10.23 -18.45 -2.89
C GLU A 10 9.49 -17.13 -3.08
N THR A 11 8.72 -16.98 -4.16
CA THR A 11 7.91 -15.79 -4.41
C THR A 11 6.88 -15.57 -3.30
N TYR A 12 6.25 -16.64 -2.80
CA TYR A 12 5.33 -16.57 -1.67
C TYR A 12 6.01 -16.03 -0.40
N ALA A 13 7.20 -16.55 -0.06
CA ALA A 13 7.95 -16.11 1.12
C ALA A 13 8.34 -14.62 1.02
N ARG A 14 8.78 -14.17 -0.16
CA ARG A 14 9.13 -12.76 -0.41
C ARG A 14 7.93 -11.83 -0.24
N ILE A 15 6.78 -12.17 -0.82
CA ILE A 15 5.55 -11.39 -0.68
C ILE A 15 5.12 -11.31 0.79
N ASN A 16 5.15 -12.42 1.53
CA ASN A 16 4.80 -12.43 2.94
C ASN A 16 5.72 -11.55 3.80
N ALA A 17 7.03 -11.54 3.50
CA ALA A 17 7.96 -10.64 4.19
C ALA A 17 7.60 -9.17 3.98
N ILE A 18 7.25 -8.79 2.74
CA ILE A 18 6.81 -7.43 2.41
C ILE A 18 5.46 -7.11 3.06
N ALA A 19 4.51 -8.05 3.06
CA ALA A 19 3.21 -7.88 3.71
C ALA A 19 3.34 -7.69 5.23
N ALA A 20 4.26 -8.41 5.87
CA ALA A 20 4.57 -8.21 7.29
C ALA A 20 5.17 -6.82 7.55
N GLU A 21 6.05 -6.35 6.67
CA GLU A 21 6.63 -5.01 6.75
C GLU A 21 5.58 -3.91 6.54
N ILE A 22 4.64 -4.09 5.60
CA ILE A 22 3.48 -3.21 5.40
C ILE A 22 2.66 -3.12 6.69
N LYS A 23 2.31 -4.26 7.30
CA LYS A 23 1.56 -4.27 8.57
C LYS A 23 2.32 -3.55 9.69
N ARG A 24 3.65 -3.67 9.75
CA ARG A 24 4.49 -2.94 10.72
C ARG A 24 4.42 -1.43 10.47
N CYS A 25 4.63 -1.03 9.22
CA CYS A 25 4.54 0.34 8.73
C CYS A 25 3.19 0.99 9.08
N GLN A 26 2.08 0.29 8.83
CA GLN A 26 0.72 0.73 9.17
C GLN A 26 0.56 1.01 10.66
N ARG A 27 0.99 0.08 11.53
CA ARG A 27 0.87 0.24 12.98
C ARG A 27 1.61 1.47 13.47
N GLU A 28 2.81 1.73 12.95
CA GLU A 28 3.59 2.92 13.33
C GLU A 28 2.92 4.21 12.85
N ALA A 29 2.36 4.22 11.64
CA ALA A 29 1.62 5.37 11.12
C ALA A 29 0.31 5.62 11.89
N ILE A 30 -0.42 4.57 12.25
CA ILE A 30 -1.62 4.65 13.11
C ILE A 30 -1.25 5.26 14.46
N ALA A 31 -0.19 4.76 15.12
CA ALA A 31 0.23 5.29 16.41
C ALA A 31 0.57 6.80 16.36
N VAL A 32 1.26 7.26 15.30
CA VAL A 32 1.53 8.69 15.08
C VAL A 32 0.24 9.48 14.81
N THR A 33 -0.70 8.88 14.08
CA THR A 33 -1.99 9.49 13.75
C THR A 33 -2.84 9.68 15.01
N GLU A 34 -2.92 8.67 15.86
CA GLU A 34 -3.66 8.69 17.13
C GLU A 34 -3.06 9.69 18.12
N GLU A 35 -1.73 9.78 18.24
CA GLU A 35 -1.05 10.79 19.07
C GLU A 35 -1.46 12.23 18.68
N LEU A 36 -1.69 12.47 17.39
CA LEU A 36 -2.11 13.76 16.86
C LEU A 36 -3.62 14.01 16.92
N GLY A 37 -4.39 13.07 17.49
CA GLY A 37 -5.85 13.12 17.57
C GLY A 37 -6.54 12.88 16.23
N GLY A 38 -5.88 12.18 15.31
CA GLY A 38 -6.45 11.80 14.01
C GLY A 38 -7.23 10.49 14.07
N SER A 39 -8.20 10.34 13.18
CA SER A 39 -8.97 9.10 12.96
C SER A 39 -8.49 8.29 11.76
N GLY A 40 -7.47 8.78 11.04
CA GLY A 40 -6.87 8.10 9.90
C GLY A 40 -5.82 8.96 9.22
N TYR A 41 -5.13 8.42 8.23
CA TYR A 41 -4.10 9.14 7.49
C TYR A 41 -4.15 8.84 6.00
N TYR A 42 -3.51 9.71 5.23
CA TYR A 42 -3.25 9.53 3.81
C TYR A 42 -1.75 9.25 3.61
N GLY A 43 -1.43 8.21 2.84
CA GLY A 43 -0.07 7.89 2.43
C GLY A 43 0.43 8.77 1.27
N GLU A 44 1.68 8.55 0.89
CA GLU A 44 2.30 9.10 -0.33
C GLU A 44 2.04 8.14 -1.50
N VAL A 45 1.77 8.65 -2.71
CA VAL A 45 1.32 7.83 -3.88
C VAL A 45 2.32 6.74 -4.30
N LEU A 46 3.61 6.94 -4.08
CA LEU A 46 4.67 6.01 -4.49
C LEU A 46 4.91 4.86 -3.50
N TYR A 47 4.28 4.92 -2.33
CA TYR A 47 4.47 3.93 -1.29
C TYR A 47 3.21 3.09 -1.16
N VAL A 48 3.42 1.78 -1.06
CA VAL A 48 2.34 0.82 -0.76
C VAL A 48 1.80 1.12 0.62
N ASP A 49 2.71 1.46 1.53
CA ASP A 49 2.37 1.90 2.87
C ASP A 49 3.38 2.89 3.43
N THR A 50 2.87 3.79 4.27
CA THR A 50 3.50 4.97 4.92
C THR A 50 3.97 6.10 4.00
N GLY A 51 4.54 7.14 4.62
CA GLY A 51 4.60 8.49 4.07
C GLY A 51 3.32 9.25 4.42
N ILE A 52 3.11 9.58 5.71
CA ILE A 52 1.93 10.36 6.11
C ILE A 52 2.01 11.72 5.39
N THR A 53 1.08 11.98 4.49
CA THR A 53 0.94 13.27 3.77
C THR A 53 -0.16 14.13 4.36
N ALA A 54 -1.12 13.50 5.02
CA ALA A 54 -2.19 14.15 5.75
C ALA A 54 -2.79 13.22 6.80
N ILE A 55 -3.41 13.82 7.80
CA ILE A 55 -4.10 13.18 8.91
C ILE A 55 -5.55 13.65 8.86
N THR A 56 -6.46 12.69 8.93
CA THR A 56 -7.88 12.93 9.02
C THR A 56 -8.24 13.25 10.46
N CYS A 57 -8.90 14.38 10.69
CA CYS A 57 -9.41 14.75 12.01
C CYS A 57 -10.89 15.15 11.89
N GLU A 58 -11.72 14.77 12.88
CA GLU A 58 -13.13 15.18 12.91
C GLU A 58 -13.29 16.70 13.09
N GLN A 59 -12.42 17.28 13.91
CA GLN A 59 -12.32 18.72 14.16
C GLN A 59 -10.93 19.23 13.78
N PRO A 60 -10.77 20.54 13.49
CA PRO A 60 -9.45 21.12 13.27
C PRO A 60 -8.53 20.85 14.47
N PRO A 61 -7.29 20.40 14.25
CA PRO A 61 -6.38 20.09 15.33
C PRO A 61 -5.92 21.36 16.07
N ALA A 62 -5.61 21.21 17.36
CA ALA A 62 -5.10 22.30 18.20
C ALA A 62 -3.63 22.68 17.89
N TRP A 63 -2.86 21.76 17.30
CA TRP A 63 -1.47 22.00 16.89
C TRP A 63 -1.39 22.83 15.59
N PRO A 64 -0.32 23.61 15.35
CA PRO A 64 -0.21 24.42 14.12
C PRO A 64 -0.30 23.58 12.83
N TYR A 65 -1.32 23.80 12.00
CA TYR A 65 -1.64 22.90 10.88
C TYR A 65 -1.75 23.57 9.51
N LYS A 66 -1.37 22.85 8.45
CA LYS A 66 -1.78 23.15 7.08
C LYS A 66 -2.97 22.27 6.74
N ARG A 67 -4.00 22.83 6.12
CA ARG A 67 -5.14 22.05 5.63
C ARG A 67 -4.78 21.49 4.26
N VAL A 68 -4.81 20.17 4.12
CA VAL A 68 -4.41 19.47 2.88
C VAL A 68 -5.59 19.22 1.96
N ARG A 69 -6.79 18.96 2.52
CA ARG A 69 -8.04 18.85 1.75
C ARG A 69 -9.18 19.64 2.41
N LYS A 70 -9.99 20.29 1.57
CA LYS A 70 -11.26 20.93 2.00
C LYS A 70 -12.34 19.84 2.18
N ARG A 71 -13.34 20.15 3.01
CA ARG A 71 -14.50 19.29 3.34
C ARG A 71 -15.42 19.16 2.11
N GLY A 72 -14.97 18.43 1.09
CA GLY A 72 -15.77 17.98 -0.05
C GLY A 72 -16.29 16.56 0.21
N HIS A 73 -16.24 15.68 -0.80
CA HIS A 73 -16.62 14.25 -0.74
C HIS A 73 -15.81 13.37 0.25
N GLY A 74 -15.19 13.93 1.30
CA GLY A 74 -14.40 13.21 2.30
C GLY A 74 -14.12 14.01 3.58
N ALA A 75 -13.56 13.35 4.57
CA ALA A 75 -13.21 13.93 5.86
C ALA A 75 -12.11 15.01 5.72
N ALA A 76 -12.08 15.97 6.64
CA ALA A 76 -11.10 17.06 6.60
C ALA A 76 -9.70 16.52 6.94
N ALA A 77 -8.72 16.84 6.08
CA ALA A 77 -7.36 16.36 6.21
C ALA A 77 -6.39 17.52 6.50
N TYR A 78 -5.51 17.31 7.48
CA TYR A 78 -4.58 18.30 8.02
C TYR A 78 -3.17 17.72 8.08
N PHE A 79 -2.15 18.56 8.11
CA PHE A 79 -0.77 18.12 8.30
C PHE A 79 -0.01 19.15 9.17
N PRO A 80 0.91 18.72 10.05
CA PRO A 80 1.66 19.65 10.89
C PRO A 80 2.43 20.69 10.05
N ARG A 81 2.28 21.99 10.34
CA ARG A 81 3.12 23.02 9.69
C ARG A 81 4.57 22.86 10.10
N ASN A 82 5.48 23.24 9.21
CA ASN A 82 6.91 23.32 9.51
C ASN A 82 7.21 24.53 10.42
N VAL A 83 6.94 24.38 11.72
CA VAL A 83 7.20 25.38 12.77
C VAL A 83 7.91 24.71 13.95
N LYS A 84 8.55 25.48 14.82
CA LYS A 84 9.32 24.96 15.97
C LYS A 84 8.50 23.98 16.83
N ALA A 85 7.24 24.29 17.10
CA ALA A 85 6.33 23.46 17.91
C ALA A 85 6.07 22.05 17.33
N ASN A 86 6.22 21.86 16.01
CA ASN A 86 5.95 20.58 15.35
C ASN A 86 7.22 19.83 14.91
N GLN A 87 8.43 20.33 15.21
CA GLN A 87 9.65 19.71 14.67
C GLN A 87 9.81 18.25 15.11
N ALA A 88 9.52 17.95 16.38
CA ALA A 88 9.62 16.59 16.90
C ALA A 88 8.69 15.62 16.15
N ILE A 89 7.43 16.01 15.92
CA ILE A 89 6.48 15.16 15.22
C ILE A 89 6.77 15.06 13.72
N LEU A 90 7.27 16.13 13.09
CA LEU A 90 7.70 16.10 11.70
C LEU A 90 8.90 15.17 11.50
N GLU A 91 9.88 15.20 12.40
CA GLU A 91 10.99 14.26 12.40
C GLU A 91 10.53 12.82 12.58
N ARG A 92 9.57 12.58 13.49
CA ARG A 92 8.98 11.25 13.69
C ARG A 92 8.27 10.77 12.43
N ILE A 93 7.44 11.60 11.79
CA ILE A 93 6.76 11.28 10.52
C ILE A 93 7.78 10.94 9.42
N ARG A 94 8.87 11.71 9.30
CA ARG A 94 9.92 11.45 8.30
C ARG A 94 10.63 10.11 8.49
N ARG A 95 10.76 9.66 9.74
CA ARG A 95 11.46 8.43 10.12
C ARG A 95 10.58 7.19 10.09
N LEU A 96 9.28 7.35 9.81
CA LEU A 96 8.40 6.19 9.64
C LEU A 96 9.01 5.25 8.59
N PRO A 97 9.08 3.94 8.87
CA PRO A 97 9.53 2.96 7.89
C PRO A 97 8.63 3.04 6.66
N LYS A 98 9.18 2.80 5.46
CA LYS A 98 8.41 2.89 4.22
C LYS A 98 8.55 1.64 3.36
N VAL A 99 7.45 1.26 2.72
CA VAL A 99 7.43 0.20 1.70
C VAL A 99 7.13 0.83 0.34
N HIS A 100 8.12 0.84 -0.54
CA HIS A 100 7.99 1.38 -1.89
C HIS A 100 7.24 0.39 -2.79
N GLN A 101 6.45 0.89 -3.73
CA GLN A 101 5.77 0.05 -4.73
C GLN A 101 6.74 -0.87 -5.47
N ASP A 102 7.97 -0.41 -5.71
CA ASP A 102 9.00 -1.21 -6.38
C ASP A 102 9.38 -2.47 -5.62
N GLN A 103 9.27 -2.50 -4.29
CA GLN A 103 9.55 -3.72 -3.52
C GLN A 103 8.54 -4.82 -3.84
N LEU A 104 7.25 -4.46 -3.98
CA LEU A 104 6.23 -5.40 -4.43
C LEU A 104 6.43 -5.82 -5.88
N ASN A 105 6.75 -4.86 -6.77
CA ASN A 105 7.02 -5.13 -8.18
C ASN A 105 8.19 -6.11 -8.35
N GLN A 106 9.30 -5.89 -7.65
CA GLN A 106 10.46 -6.76 -7.64
C GLN A 106 10.16 -8.16 -7.09
N ALA A 107 9.23 -8.29 -6.13
CA ALA A 107 8.89 -9.58 -5.54
C ALA A 107 8.36 -10.59 -6.57
N ILE A 108 7.71 -10.11 -7.63
CA ILE A 108 7.20 -10.94 -8.73
C ILE A 108 7.92 -10.69 -10.07
N GLY A 109 8.99 -9.89 -10.08
CA GLY A 109 9.69 -9.53 -11.33
C GLY A 109 8.89 -8.62 -12.27
N PHE A 110 7.88 -7.91 -11.76
CA PHE A 110 7.14 -6.90 -12.52
C PHE A 110 8.01 -5.65 -12.67
N VAL A 111 8.16 -5.13 -13.89
CA VAL A 111 8.87 -3.89 -14.17
C VAL A 111 7.84 -2.88 -14.67
N ALA A 112 7.79 -1.69 -14.07
CA ALA A 112 6.89 -0.64 -14.54
C ALA A 112 7.25 -0.22 -15.97
N HIS A 113 6.26 -0.15 -16.86
CA HIS A 113 6.48 0.14 -18.28
C HIS A 113 5.26 0.81 -18.92
N CYS A 114 5.46 1.40 -20.09
CA CYS A 114 4.38 1.91 -20.93
C CYS A 114 4.05 0.89 -22.02
N VAL A 115 2.76 0.63 -22.25
CA VAL A 115 2.27 -0.01 -23.48
C VAL A 115 1.26 0.95 -24.08
N ASP A 116 1.49 1.35 -25.34
CA ASP A 116 0.76 2.42 -26.02
C ASP A 116 0.75 3.73 -25.22
N ASP A 117 -0.43 4.27 -24.89
CA ASP A 117 -0.63 5.50 -24.13
C ASP A 117 -0.84 5.25 -22.62
N ARG A 118 -0.63 4.02 -22.14
CA ARG A 118 -0.91 3.63 -20.76
C ARG A 118 0.36 3.21 -20.01
N TYR A 119 0.55 3.82 -18.84
CA TYR A 119 1.61 3.46 -17.90
C TYR A 119 1.12 2.43 -16.88
N PHE A 120 1.80 1.28 -16.81
CA PHE A 120 1.53 0.22 -15.85
C PHE A 120 2.55 0.30 -14.72
N PHE A 121 2.14 0.92 -13.61
CA PHE A 121 3.04 1.15 -12.46
C PHE A 121 2.98 0.03 -11.40
N SER A 122 1.91 -0.77 -11.38
CA SER A 122 1.64 -1.77 -10.34
C SER A 122 0.72 -2.88 -10.84
N PHE A 123 0.54 -3.88 -9.98
CA PHE A 123 -0.37 -5.01 -10.14
C PHE A 123 -1.29 -5.14 -8.92
N GLY A 124 -2.41 -5.85 -9.08
CA GLY A 124 -3.28 -6.19 -7.96
C GLY A 124 -2.74 -7.40 -7.20
N LEU A 125 -2.67 -7.31 -5.87
CA LEU A 125 -2.22 -8.39 -4.99
C LEU A 125 -3.28 -8.69 -3.94
N LEU A 126 -3.60 -9.96 -3.74
CA LEU A 126 -4.36 -10.48 -2.61
C LEU A 126 -3.51 -11.50 -1.86
N THR A 127 -3.22 -11.26 -0.59
CA THR A 127 -2.45 -12.18 0.24
C THR A 127 -3.38 -13.13 1.01
N GLY A 128 -3.23 -14.44 0.82
CA GLY A 128 -3.88 -15.47 1.62
C GLY A 128 -2.88 -16.40 2.33
N LYS A 129 -3.41 -17.20 3.26
CA LYS A 129 -2.63 -18.16 4.07
C LYS A 129 -2.00 -19.29 3.26
N ASP A 130 -2.72 -19.83 2.29
CA ASP A 130 -2.26 -20.99 1.51
C ASP A 130 -1.79 -20.61 0.10
N PHE A 131 -2.20 -19.42 -0.36
CA PHE A 131 -1.82 -18.89 -1.66
C PHE A 131 -1.89 -17.36 -1.69
N HIS A 132 -1.23 -16.75 -2.66
CA HIS A 132 -1.41 -15.36 -3.04
C HIS A 132 -1.98 -15.28 -4.45
N LEU A 133 -2.81 -14.26 -4.71
CA LEU A 133 -3.35 -14.00 -6.03
C LEU A 133 -2.75 -12.72 -6.60
N VAL A 134 -2.31 -12.78 -7.84
CA VAL A 134 -1.75 -11.66 -8.59
C VAL A 134 -2.64 -11.37 -9.79
N SER A 135 -2.99 -10.10 -9.97
CA SER A 135 -3.84 -9.60 -11.05
C SER A 135 -3.08 -8.57 -11.85
N ILE A 136 -2.72 -8.92 -13.08
CA ILE A 136 -2.01 -8.06 -14.02
C ILE A 136 -2.96 -7.74 -15.20
N ASP A 137 -2.97 -6.50 -15.67
CA ASP A 137 -3.73 -6.10 -16.85
C ASP A 137 -3.23 -6.90 -18.07
N GLU A 138 -4.14 -7.39 -18.91
CA GLU A 138 -3.78 -8.25 -20.05
C GLU A 138 -2.94 -7.55 -21.12
N ARG A 139 -2.92 -6.21 -21.11
CA ARG A 139 -2.07 -5.42 -22.00
C ARG A 139 -0.66 -5.19 -21.47
N ALA A 140 -0.40 -5.49 -20.20
CA ALA A 140 0.93 -5.33 -19.64
C ALA A 140 1.85 -6.43 -20.18
N ASP A 141 3.04 -6.05 -20.62
CA ASP A 141 4.09 -6.99 -21.02
C ASP A 141 4.72 -7.58 -19.77
N TYR A 142 4.31 -8.80 -19.42
CA TYR A 142 4.74 -9.46 -18.20
C TYR A 142 4.94 -10.95 -18.41
N THR A 143 6.12 -11.43 -18.01
CA THR A 143 6.45 -12.85 -17.96
C THR A 143 6.40 -13.35 -16.52
N PRO A 144 5.55 -14.35 -16.19
CA PRO A 144 5.45 -14.87 -14.83
C PRO A 144 6.74 -15.60 -14.39
N LEU A 145 7.02 -15.56 -13.10
CA LEU A 145 8.08 -16.37 -12.51
C LEU A 145 7.73 -17.87 -12.56
N PRO A 146 8.72 -18.78 -12.52
CA PRO A 146 8.47 -20.23 -12.66
C PRO A 146 7.52 -20.84 -11.62
N ASP A 147 7.39 -20.21 -10.45
CA ASP A 147 6.53 -20.65 -9.35
C ASP A 147 5.13 -20.00 -9.35
N MET A 148 4.81 -19.23 -10.41
CA MET A 148 3.49 -18.63 -10.63
C MET A 148 2.68 -19.50 -11.59
N SER A 149 1.51 -19.94 -11.16
CA SER A 149 0.56 -20.65 -12.03
C SER A 149 -0.46 -19.66 -12.59
N GLU A 150 -0.55 -19.54 -13.91
CA GLU A 150 -1.67 -18.82 -14.52
C GLU A 150 -2.99 -19.55 -14.25
N ILE A 151 -4.01 -18.80 -13.88
CA ILE A 151 -5.34 -19.32 -13.53
C ILE A 151 -6.41 -18.59 -14.33
N THR A 152 -7.58 -19.21 -14.47
CA THR A 152 -8.71 -18.59 -15.14
C THR A 152 -9.28 -17.42 -14.34
N VAL A 153 -9.97 -16.47 -15.01
CA VAL A 153 -10.68 -15.38 -14.34
C VAL A 153 -11.75 -15.92 -13.38
N SER A 154 -12.43 -17.01 -13.73
CA SER A 154 -13.42 -17.68 -12.87
C SER A 154 -12.77 -18.26 -11.61
N GLU A 155 -11.65 -18.96 -11.74
CA GLU A 155 -10.90 -19.49 -10.60
C GLU A 155 -10.41 -18.36 -9.70
N TYR A 156 -9.88 -17.27 -10.26
CA TYR A 156 -9.44 -16.10 -9.49
C TYR A 156 -10.58 -15.51 -8.65
N LYS A 157 -11.79 -15.38 -9.21
CA LYS A 157 -12.97 -14.86 -8.49
C LYS A 157 -13.34 -15.78 -7.33
N GLN A 158 -13.43 -17.08 -7.57
CA GLN A 158 -13.74 -18.08 -6.53
C GLN A 158 -12.71 -18.07 -5.40
N LEU A 159 -11.41 -18.05 -5.73
CA LEU A 159 -10.33 -18.02 -4.74
C LEU A 159 -10.30 -16.70 -3.96
N ARG A 160 -10.63 -15.57 -4.58
CA ARG A 160 -10.72 -14.27 -3.90
C ARG A 160 -11.84 -14.25 -2.85
N GLU A 161 -12.96 -14.90 -3.14
CA GLU A 161 -14.08 -15.02 -2.20
C GLU A 161 -13.75 -15.96 -1.01
N GLN A 162 -12.90 -16.97 -1.24
CA GLN A 162 -12.47 -17.92 -0.21
C GLN A 162 -11.31 -17.40 0.66
N GLY A 163 -10.38 -16.65 0.05
CA GLY A 163 -9.13 -16.21 0.67
C GLY A 163 -9.17 -14.80 1.27
N GLY A 164 -10.32 -14.13 1.23
CA GLY A 164 -10.49 -12.82 1.86
C GLY A 164 -10.60 -12.94 3.38
N GLU A 165 -9.47 -12.95 4.09
CA GLU A 165 -9.49 -12.35 5.43
C GLU A 165 -9.73 -10.84 5.24
N PRO A 166 -10.70 -10.24 5.95
CA PRO A 166 -10.97 -8.80 5.89
C PRO A 166 -9.77 -7.94 6.33
#